data_AF-A0A6N9UCC5-F1
#
_entry.id   AF-A0A6N9UCC5-F1
#
_cell.length_a   1.000
_cell.length_b   1.000
_cell.length_c   1.000
_cell.angle_alpha   90.00
_cell.angle_beta   90.00
_cell.angle_gamma   90.00
#
_symmetry.space_group_name_H-M   'P 1'
#
loop_
_entity.id
_entity.type
_entity.pdbx_description
1 polymer ?
#
loop_
_entity_poly.entity_id
_entity_poly.type
_entity_poly.pdbx_seq_one_letter_code
_entity_poly.pdbx_strand_id
1 'polypeptide(L)'
;MPRPAAQHEAESLLHALDPLAHPQRMRELVARTRRSADPRPLLAELERHGAYGRRLAVVAASAVRDTEWIADRIADPDPYVRGHALRMAGTLGVPDAAFEAGLADAPEAVRRGLLRAVAGGGRPGLADRLVDGVRRDWGDTEATRLLPGCTAPTVARL
;
A
#
# COMPACT_ATOMS: atom_id res chain seq x y z
N MET A 1 12.40 25.44 4.35
CA MET A 1 11.15 26.01 4.90
C MET A 1 9.91 25.70 4.01
N PRO A 2 9.55 24.43 3.70
CA PRO A 2 8.38 24.12 2.85
C PRO A 2 7.07 23.86 3.62
N ARG A 3 7.14 23.63 4.93
CA ARG A 3 6.02 23.19 5.78
C ARG A 3 4.75 24.11 5.75
N PRO A 4 4.84 25.46 5.78
CA PRO A 4 3.62 26.27 5.80
C PRO A 4 2.84 26.25 4.48
N ALA A 5 3.53 26.07 3.34
CA ALA A 5 2.89 26.00 2.03
C ALA A 5 2.12 24.68 1.84
N ALA A 6 2.73 23.55 2.19
CA ALA A 6 2.08 22.23 2.13
C ALA A 6 0.90 22.13 3.10
N GLN A 7 1.01 22.74 4.28
CA GLN A 7 -0.09 22.85 5.24
C GLN A 7 -1.29 23.60 4.64
N HIS A 8 -1.04 24.79 4.10
CA HIS A 8 -2.09 25.57 3.46
C HIS A 8 -2.71 24.86 2.25
N GLU A 9 -1.90 24.16 1.44
CA GLU A 9 -2.39 23.37 0.31
C GLU A 9 -3.32 22.24 0.77
N ALA A 10 -2.96 21.51 1.83
CA ALA A 10 -3.78 20.45 2.39
C ALA A 10 -5.10 20.98 2.97
N GLU A 11 -5.06 22.05 3.76
CA GLU A 11 -6.25 22.69 4.31
C GLU A 11 -7.19 23.19 3.20
N SER A 12 -6.64 23.85 2.19
CA SER A 12 -7.37 24.32 1.01
C SER A 12 -8.00 23.17 0.21
N LEU A 13 -7.28 22.06 0.07
CA LEU A 13 -7.81 20.84 -0.55
C LEU A 13 -8.96 20.28 0.27
N LEU A 14 -8.78 20.06 1.57
CA LEU A 14 -9.82 19.50 2.45
C LEU A 14 -11.09 20.35 2.46
N HIS A 15 -10.94 21.68 2.55
CA HIS A 15 -12.07 22.62 2.46
C HIS A 15 -12.79 22.51 1.11
N ALA A 16 -12.07 22.35 0.00
CA ALA A 16 -12.68 22.17 -1.32
C ALA A 16 -13.38 20.81 -1.49
N LEU A 17 -12.95 19.78 -0.75
CA LEU A 17 -13.58 18.46 -0.77
C LEU A 17 -14.89 18.43 0.04
N ASP A 18 -14.99 19.20 1.11
CA ASP A 18 -16.11 19.14 2.07
C ASP A 18 -17.52 19.23 1.44
N PRO A 19 -17.82 20.19 0.53
CA PRO A 19 -19.16 20.29 -0.05
C PRO A 19 -19.45 19.26 -1.16
N LEU A 20 -18.46 18.48 -1.59
CA LEU A 20 -18.56 17.64 -2.78
C LEU A 20 -19.13 16.24 -2.48
N ALA A 21 -19.91 15.69 -3.42
CA ALA A 21 -20.27 14.28 -3.38
C ALA A 21 -19.03 13.39 -3.55
N HIS A 22 -19.05 12.16 -3.01
CA HIS A 22 -17.87 11.29 -2.98
C HIS A 22 -17.16 11.11 -4.34
N PRO A 23 -17.85 10.88 -5.48
CA PRO A 23 -17.18 10.76 -6.78
C PRO A 23 -16.50 12.06 -7.24
N GLN A 24 -17.05 13.22 -6.88
CA GLN A 24 -16.44 14.52 -7.17
C GLN A 24 -15.25 14.77 -6.27
N ARG A 25 -15.33 14.41 -4.98
CA ARG A 25 -14.19 14.49 -4.05
C ARG A 25 -12.98 13.72 -4.56
N MET A 26 -13.16 12.48 -5.00
CA MET A 26 -12.04 11.67 -5.48
C MET A 26 -11.43 12.25 -6.76
N ARG A 27 -12.25 12.78 -7.67
CA ARG A 27 -11.76 13.46 -8.88
C ARG A 27 -10.97 14.73 -8.55
N GLU A 28 -11.47 15.56 -7.65
CA GLU A 28 -10.80 16.78 -7.23
C GLU A 28 -9.47 16.50 -6.51
N LEU A 29 -9.46 15.51 -5.59
CA LEU A 29 -8.24 15.03 -4.94
C LEU A 29 -7.15 14.66 -5.95
N VAL A 30 -7.51 13.80 -6.92
CA VAL A 30 -6.60 13.34 -7.96
C VAL A 30 -6.12 14.51 -8.82
N ALA A 31 -7.03 15.40 -9.22
CA ALA A 31 -6.70 16.55 -10.06
C ALA A 31 -5.79 17.57 -9.36
N ARG A 32 -5.97 17.81 -8.05
CA ARG A 32 -5.07 18.68 -7.27
C ARG A 32 -3.71 18.04 -7.07
N THR A 33 -3.68 16.77 -6.66
CA THR A 33 -2.42 16.07 -6.41
C THR A 33 -1.54 16.02 -7.67
N ARG A 34 -2.14 15.76 -8.85
CA ARG A 34 -1.41 15.74 -10.12
C ARG A 34 -0.88 17.09 -10.58
N ARG A 35 -1.45 18.20 -10.09
CA ARG A 35 -0.98 19.56 -10.39
C ARG A 35 0.07 20.04 -9.40
N SER A 36 0.24 19.36 -8.27
CA SER A 36 1.27 19.69 -7.29
C SER A 36 2.65 19.39 -7.88
N ALA A 37 3.58 20.33 -7.75
CA ALA A 37 4.95 20.17 -8.23
C ALA A 37 5.74 19.16 -7.37
N ASP A 38 5.38 19.06 -6.09
CA ASP A 38 5.92 18.08 -5.15
C ASP A 38 4.76 17.57 -4.27
N PRO A 39 4.17 16.40 -4.59
CA PRO A 39 3.03 15.88 -3.84
C PRO A 39 3.42 15.33 -2.46
N ARG A 40 4.69 15.00 -2.19
CA ARG A 40 5.11 14.32 -0.95
C ARG A 40 4.79 15.13 0.32
N PRO A 41 5.09 16.43 0.41
CA PRO A 41 4.66 17.27 1.53
C PRO A 41 3.14 17.31 1.72
N LEU A 42 2.37 17.37 0.63
CA LEU A 42 0.90 17.33 0.69
C LEU A 42 0.39 16.00 1.26
N LEU A 43 0.95 14.86 0.81
CA LEU A 43 0.61 13.54 1.34
C LEU A 43 0.88 13.47 2.84
N ALA A 44 2.05 13.93 3.28
CA ALA A 44 2.44 13.94 4.69
C ALA A 44 1.49 14.81 5.53
N GLU A 45 1.06 15.96 5.01
CA GLU A 45 0.09 16.79 5.71
C GLU A 45 -1.29 16.14 5.77
N LEU A 46 -1.77 15.55 4.67
CA LEU A 46 -3.04 14.81 4.67
C LEU A 46 -3.05 13.73 5.77
N GLU A 47 -1.96 12.99 5.97
CA GLU A 47 -1.89 11.98 7.04
C GLU A 47 -2.06 12.55 8.46
N ARG A 48 -1.74 13.84 8.68
CA ARG A 48 -1.93 14.51 9.98
C ARG A 48 -3.39 14.77 10.30
N HIS A 49 -4.29 14.70 9.32
CA HIS A 49 -5.74 14.80 9.50
C HIS A 49 -6.40 13.45 9.85
N GLY A 50 -5.64 12.54 10.48
CA GLY A 50 -6.14 11.29 11.03
C GLY A 50 -6.50 10.24 9.97
N ALA A 51 -7.41 9.32 10.33
CA ALA A 51 -7.74 8.19 9.48
C ALA A 51 -8.32 8.61 8.11
N TYR A 52 -9.17 9.64 8.08
CA TYR A 52 -9.70 10.16 6.82
C TYR A 52 -8.59 10.68 5.91
N GLY A 53 -7.70 11.50 6.46
CA GLY A 53 -6.56 12.05 5.73
C GLY A 53 -5.60 11.00 5.19
N ARG A 54 -5.28 9.95 5.96
CA ARG A 54 -4.48 8.80 5.49
C ARG A 54 -5.12 8.08 4.30
N ARG A 55 -6.45 7.93 4.30
CA ARG A 55 -7.19 7.32 3.17
C ARG A 55 -7.17 8.20 1.93
N LEU A 56 -7.17 9.52 2.09
CA LEU A 56 -6.96 10.43 0.95
C LEU A 56 -5.52 10.34 0.44
N ALA A 57 -4.54 10.28 1.34
CA ALA A 57 -3.12 10.21 0.98
C ALA A 57 -2.80 8.98 0.10
N VAL A 58 -3.34 7.79 0.41
CA VAL A 58 -3.10 6.60 -0.43
C VAL A 58 -3.70 6.72 -1.84
N VAL A 59 -4.86 7.38 -1.98
CA VAL A 59 -5.48 7.62 -3.29
C VAL A 59 -4.65 8.65 -4.08
N ALA A 60 -4.22 9.72 -3.41
CA ALA A 60 -3.38 10.75 -3.98
C ALA A 60 -2.02 10.18 -4.44
N ALA A 61 -1.32 9.42 -3.60
CA ALA A 61 -0.06 8.74 -3.93
C ALA A 61 -0.21 7.80 -5.14
N SER A 62 -1.31 7.05 -5.18
CA SER A 62 -1.63 6.17 -6.32
C SER A 62 -1.81 6.97 -7.61
N ALA A 63 -2.41 8.16 -7.53
CA ALA A 63 -2.69 9.00 -8.70
C ALA A 63 -1.46 9.64 -9.32
N VAL A 64 -0.42 9.89 -8.51
CA VAL A 64 0.90 10.37 -8.95
C VAL A 64 1.92 9.23 -9.13
N ARG A 65 1.48 7.97 -8.99
CA ARG A 65 2.29 6.75 -9.14
C ARG A 65 3.53 6.72 -8.25
N ASP A 66 3.37 7.15 -7.00
CA ASP A 66 4.47 7.19 -6.03
C ASP A 66 4.78 5.78 -5.46
N THR A 67 5.63 5.03 -6.16
CA THR A 67 5.92 3.62 -5.83
C THR A 67 6.53 3.45 -4.44
N GLU A 68 7.45 4.33 -4.03
CA GLU A 68 8.10 4.25 -2.72
C GLU A 68 7.08 4.54 -1.60
N TRP A 69 6.26 5.59 -1.75
CA TRP A 69 5.19 5.86 -0.77
C TRP A 69 4.21 4.69 -0.66
N ILE A 70 3.88 4.03 -1.77
CA ILE A 70 2.98 2.86 -1.77
C ILE A 70 3.67 1.65 -1.13
N ALA A 71 4.97 1.44 -1.38
CA ALA A 71 5.75 0.36 -0.78
C ALA A 71 5.73 0.45 0.76
N ASP A 72 5.87 1.65 1.32
CA ASP A 72 5.84 1.86 2.78
C ASP A 72 4.49 1.51 3.43
N ARG A 73 3.42 1.38 2.63
CA ARG A 73 2.02 1.27 3.11
C ARG A 73 1.39 -0.09 2.82
N ILE A 74 2.12 -1.03 2.21
CA ILE A 74 1.60 -2.39 1.98
C ILE A 74 1.38 -3.18 3.29
N ALA A 75 1.99 -2.75 4.38
CA ALA A 75 1.83 -3.30 5.73
C ALA A 75 1.12 -2.33 6.70
N ASP A 76 0.48 -1.27 6.18
CA ASP A 76 -0.16 -0.23 6.99
C ASP A 76 -1.20 -0.83 7.98
N PRO A 77 -1.32 -0.35 9.23
CA PRO A 77 -2.32 -0.85 10.17
C PRO A 77 -3.77 -0.56 9.73
N ASP A 78 -4.04 0.56 9.04
CA ASP A 78 -5.38 0.87 8.49
C ASP A 78 -5.69 -0.10 7.33
N PRO A 79 -6.73 -0.95 7.45
CA PRO A 79 -7.08 -1.92 6.41
C PRO A 79 -7.42 -1.31 5.04
N TYR A 80 -7.96 -0.09 5.00
CA TYR A 80 -8.27 0.61 3.76
C TYR A 80 -6.98 1.03 3.06
N VAL A 81 -6.05 1.64 3.80
CA VAL A 81 -4.76 2.09 3.27
C VAL A 81 -3.97 0.89 2.75
N ARG A 82 -3.85 -0.16 3.58
CA ARG A 82 -3.20 -1.41 3.22
C ARG A 82 -3.81 -2.06 1.99
N GLY A 83 -5.13 -2.22 1.96
CA GLY A 83 -5.83 -2.83 0.83
C GLY A 83 -5.66 -2.05 -0.46
N HIS A 84 -5.61 -0.72 -0.40
CA HIS A 84 -5.35 0.12 -1.57
C HIS A 84 -3.89 0.04 -2.02
N ALA A 85 -2.93 0.07 -1.09
CA ALA A 85 -1.51 -0.06 -1.39
C ALA A 85 -1.22 -1.42 -2.06
N LEU A 86 -1.71 -2.53 -1.50
CA LEU A 86 -1.56 -3.88 -2.05
C LEU A 86 -2.14 -3.99 -3.46
N ARG A 87 -3.31 -3.39 -3.72
CA ARG A 87 -3.91 -3.37 -5.06
C ARG A 87 -3.03 -2.66 -6.08
N MET A 88 -2.38 -1.58 -5.67
CA MET A 88 -1.52 -0.78 -6.57
C MET A 88 -0.11 -1.35 -6.71
N ALA A 89 0.35 -2.16 -5.74
CA ALA A 89 1.72 -2.65 -5.68
C ALA A 89 2.17 -3.40 -6.93
N GLY A 90 1.27 -4.17 -7.57
CA GLY A 90 1.55 -4.83 -8.85
C GLY A 90 1.73 -3.82 -9.99
N THR A 91 0.76 -2.93 -10.18
CA THR A 91 0.75 -1.94 -11.26
C THR A 91 1.86 -0.89 -11.15
N LEU A 92 2.35 -0.62 -9.94
CA LEU A 92 3.43 0.33 -9.67
C LEU A 92 4.82 -0.32 -9.60
N GLY A 93 4.90 -1.65 -9.68
CA GLY A 93 6.17 -2.36 -9.62
C GLY A 93 6.87 -2.24 -8.27
N VAL A 94 6.11 -2.29 -7.16
CA VAL A 94 6.69 -2.27 -5.80
C VAL A 94 7.71 -3.42 -5.67
N PRO A 95 8.92 -3.20 -5.16
CA PRO A 95 9.94 -4.23 -5.09
C PRO A 95 9.58 -5.35 -4.11
N ASP A 96 10.06 -6.56 -4.38
CA ASP A 96 9.88 -7.73 -3.49
C ASP A 96 10.40 -7.46 -2.08
N ALA A 97 11.50 -6.72 -1.95
CA ALA A 97 12.09 -6.34 -0.65
C ALA A 97 11.11 -5.59 0.26
N ALA A 98 10.16 -4.84 -0.30
CA ALA A 98 9.12 -4.19 0.51
C ALA A 98 8.17 -5.21 1.15
N PHE A 99 7.82 -6.28 0.44
CA PHE A 99 6.99 -7.36 0.97
C PHE A 99 7.73 -8.17 2.03
N GLU A 100 9.02 -8.46 1.79
CA GLU A 100 9.89 -9.12 2.77
C GLU A 100 10.00 -8.29 4.06
N ALA A 101 10.30 -6.99 3.94
CA ALA A 101 10.35 -6.07 5.09
C ALA A 101 8.98 -5.96 5.80
N GLY A 102 7.89 -5.86 5.03
CA GLY A 102 6.54 -5.77 5.56
C GLY A 102 6.10 -7.02 6.32
N LEU A 103 6.68 -8.19 6.05
CA LEU A 103 6.36 -9.46 6.73
C LEU A 103 7.11 -9.65 8.05
N ALA A 104 8.31 -9.07 8.22
CA ALA A 104 9.23 -9.37 9.32
C ALA A 104 8.58 -9.33 10.70
N ASP A 105 7.79 -8.29 10.99
CA ASP A 105 7.10 -8.08 12.28
C ASP A 105 5.58 -7.87 12.12
N ALA A 106 5.00 -8.32 11.00
CA ALA A 106 3.60 -8.06 10.72
C ALA A 106 2.66 -8.73 11.73
N PRO A 107 1.71 -7.98 12.32
CA PRO A 107 0.57 -8.59 13.01
C PRO A 107 -0.17 -9.57 12.10
N GLU A 108 -0.78 -10.60 12.66
CA GLU A 108 -1.40 -11.69 11.90
C GLU A 108 -2.35 -11.22 10.78
N ALA A 109 -3.19 -10.21 11.05
CA ALA A 109 -4.10 -9.66 10.06
C ALA A 109 -3.38 -8.97 8.89
N VAL A 110 -2.25 -8.31 9.15
CA VAL A 110 -1.41 -7.67 8.13
C VAL A 110 -0.66 -8.73 7.34
N ARG A 111 -0.03 -9.69 8.03
CA ARG A 111 0.71 -10.81 7.43
C ARG A 111 -0.17 -11.58 6.45
N ARG A 112 -1.39 -11.94 6.84
CA ARG A 112 -2.36 -12.63 5.97
C ARG A 112 -2.74 -11.84 4.72
N GLY A 113 -2.75 -10.51 4.80
CA GLY A 113 -2.99 -9.64 3.65
C GLY A 113 -1.82 -9.66 2.68
N LEU A 114 -0.59 -9.55 3.21
CA LEU A 114 0.65 -9.60 2.44
C LEU A 114 0.81 -10.95 1.72
N LEU A 115 0.65 -12.07 2.41
CA LEU A 115 0.77 -13.41 1.81
C LEU A 115 -0.22 -13.61 0.66
N ARG A 116 -1.47 -13.16 0.83
CA ARG A 116 -2.49 -13.22 -0.24
C ARG A 116 -2.12 -12.33 -1.43
N ALA A 117 -1.57 -11.15 -1.17
CA ALA A 117 -1.13 -10.26 -2.24
C ALA A 117 0.08 -10.82 -3.00
N VAL A 118 1.01 -11.50 -2.32
CA VAL A 118 2.11 -12.21 -2.99
C VAL A 118 1.56 -13.35 -3.84
N ALA A 119 0.66 -14.18 -3.29
CA ALA A 119 0.09 -15.33 -3.99
C ALA A 119 -0.73 -14.94 -5.23
N GLY A 120 -1.54 -13.88 -5.13
CA GLY A 120 -2.37 -13.39 -6.24
C GLY A 120 -1.68 -12.36 -7.15
N GLY A 121 -0.53 -11.84 -6.76
CA GLY A 121 0.12 -10.68 -7.41
C GLY A 121 1.04 -11.01 -8.57
N GLY A 122 1.10 -12.27 -9.01
CA GLY A 122 1.97 -12.69 -10.11
C GLY A 122 3.47 -12.63 -9.77
N ARG A 123 3.83 -12.94 -8.52
CA ARG A 123 5.23 -12.91 -8.02
C ARG A 123 5.74 -14.31 -7.65
N PRO A 124 5.85 -15.24 -8.61
CA PRO A 124 6.16 -16.62 -8.28
C PRO A 124 7.54 -16.80 -7.66
N GLY A 125 8.53 -16.05 -8.13
CA GLY A 125 9.88 -16.06 -7.52
C GLY A 125 9.88 -15.59 -6.07
N LEU A 126 9.02 -14.64 -5.69
CA LEU A 126 8.88 -14.21 -4.30
C LEU A 126 8.16 -15.25 -3.46
N ALA A 127 7.04 -15.79 -3.96
CA ALA A 127 6.28 -16.83 -3.27
C ALA A 127 7.16 -18.04 -2.95
N ASP A 128 7.96 -18.49 -3.93
CA ASP A 128 8.89 -19.60 -3.78
C ASP A 128 9.98 -19.34 -2.73
N ARG A 129 10.52 -18.12 -2.65
CA ARG A 129 11.51 -17.75 -1.62
C ARG A 129 10.91 -17.69 -0.22
N LEU A 130 9.66 -17.23 -0.10
CA LEU A 130 9.02 -17.00 1.19
C LEU A 130 8.45 -18.27 1.83
N VAL A 131 8.01 -19.26 1.03
CA VAL A 131 7.19 -20.38 1.54
C VAL A 131 7.85 -21.18 2.67
N ASP A 132 9.14 -21.50 2.55
CA ASP A 132 9.88 -22.25 3.59
C ASP A 132 10.11 -21.40 4.85
N GLY A 133 10.38 -20.10 4.70
CA GLY A 133 10.54 -19.18 5.82
C GLY A 133 9.22 -18.99 6.58
N VAL A 134 8.13 -18.76 5.84
CA VAL A 134 6.79 -18.63 6.41
C VAL A 134 6.38 -19.90 7.16
N ARG A 135 6.69 -21.07 6.61
CA ARG A 135 6.44 -22.36 7.25
C ARG A 135 7.21 -22.50 8.56
N ARG A 136 8.50 -22.11 8.57
CA ARG A 136 9.35 -22.18 9.77
C ARG A 136 8.87 -21.26 10.87
N ASP A 137 8.52 -20.02 10.52
CA ASP A 137 8.31 -18.95 11.50
C ASP A 137 6.86 -18.88 11.99
N TRP A 138 5.88 -19.28 11.15
CA TRP A 138 4.45 -19.18 11.45
C TRP A 138 3.64 -20.46 11.16
N GLY A 139 4.30 -21.53 10.72
CA GLY A 139 3.70 -22.85 10.53
C GLY A 139 2.98 -23.06 9.20
N ASP A 140 2.54 -24.31 8.99
CA ASP A 140 1.98 -24.79 7.72
C ASP A 140 0.73 -24.01 7.29
N THR A 141 -0.09 -23.57 8.26
CA THR A 141 -1.31 -22.82 7.95
C THR A 141 -0.99 -21.52 7.21
N GLU A 142 -0.02 -20.73 7.66
CA GLU A 142 0.34 -19.51 6.95
C GLU A 142 1.05 -19.82 5.63
N ALA A 143 1.90 -20.86 5.59
CA ALA A 143 2.62 -21.28 4.38
C ALA A 143 1.68 -21.70 3.23
N THR A 144 0.59 -22.41 3.53
CA THR A 144 -0.38 -22.86 2.52
C THR A 144 -1.01 -21.70 1.73
N ARG A 145 -1.03 -20.47 2.29
CA ARG A 145 -1.55 -19.27 1.60
C ARG A 145 -0.67 -18.84 0.43
N LEU A 146 0.61 -19.22 0.41
CA LEU A 146 1.54 -18.89 -0.67
C LEU A 146 1.50 -19.89 -1.83
N LEU A 147 1.00 -21.10 -1.60
CA LEU A 147 0.99 -22.17 -2.61
C LEU A 147 0.37 -21.76 -3.96
N PRO A 148 -0.74 -21.00 -4.01
CA PRO A 148 -1.31 -20.55 -5.29
C PRO A 148 -0.38 -19.64 -6.12
N GLY A 149 0.57 -18.98 -5.46
CA GLY A 149 1.57 -18.14 -6.13
C GLY A 149 2.90 -18.86 -6.39
N CYS A 150 3.12 -20.03 -5.79
CA CYS A 150 4.36 -20.78 -5.97
C CYS A 150 4.42 -21.42 -7.36
N THR A 151 5.63 -21.67 -7.84
CA THR A 151 5.83 -22.45 -9.07
C THR A 151 5.55 -23.94 -8.83
N ALA A 152 5.18 -24.66 -9.90
CA ALA A 152 4.91 -26.09 -9.82
C ALA A 152 6.09 -26.92 -9.23
N PRO A 153 7.37 -26.65 -9.57
CA PRO A 153 8.50 -27.33 -8.94
C PRO A 153 8.58 -27.11 -7.43
N THR A 154 8.30 -25.89 -6.96
CA THR A 154 8.30 -25.57 -5.53
C THR A 154 7.17 -26.30 -4.82
N VAL A 155 5.96 -26.30 -5.39
CA VAL A 155 4.81 -27.03 -4.80
C VAL A 155 5.07 -28.53 -4.72
N ALA A 156 5.70 -29.13 -5.73
CA ALA A 156 6.01 -30.56 -5.74
C ALA A 156 7.04 -31.01 -4.68
N ARG A 157 7.83 -30.07 -4.15
CA ARG A 157 8.85 -30.32 -3.12
C ARG A 157 8.30 -30.25 -1.68
N LEU A 158 7.23 -29.50 -1.46
CA LEU A 158 6.70 -29.14 -0.13
C LEU A 158 5.84 -30.24 0.50
#